data_AF-A0A9E2XBG4-F1
#
_entry.id   AF-A0A9E2XBG4-F1
#
_cell.length_a   1.000
_cell.length_b   1.000
_cell.length_c   1.000
_cell.angle_alpha   90.00
_cell.angle_beta   90.00
_cell.angle_gamma   90.00
#
_symmetry.space_group_name_H-M   'P 1'
#
loop_
_entity.id
_entity.type
_entity.pdbx_description
1 polymer ?
#
loop_
_entity_poly.entity_id
_entity_poly.type
_entity_poly.pdbx_seq_one_letter_code
_entity_poly.pdbx_strand_id
1 'polypeptide(L)'
;MTATVDLDHRPPISFYLSVGLVAGSIIALQIGIMRVFSVGSWAHFGSLVVSLAMFGFGLTSAVMCVGKSWFERHWQGAIKGALLAFGPLMVVCNLAAQQVPFNAIFLVSDPMQKWRLFANFVLYFLPFLAGALYLGCVFLKAKETFNRVYFADLVGSGLCGLSVLLAMYVWRPDDLIMAPLILWLAGGVLWFAAIADRGGMLAIAAVAVLAAGVHFVAPSLLGIPKLAVSDYKGVAYARKFPDNKRTYERASPFGYLEVYSSSYLHFAPGLSDNAAFNLPKMPANAYLGLYIDSEGPSGVIKDLPADETAYFKYLP
;
A
#
# COMPACT_ATOMS: atom_id res chain seq x y z
N MET A 1 35.78 5.06 -16.67
CA MET A 1 35.79 3.77 -17.39
C MET A 1 34.64 2.94 -16.85
N THR A 2 33.46 3.07 -17.45
CA THR A 2 32.32 2.18 -17.17
C THR A 2 32.62 0.86 -17.83
N ALA A 3 32.86 -0.19 -17.04
CA ALA A 3 32.95 -1.54 -17.55
C ALA A 3 31.66 -1.83 -18.32
N THR A 4 31.76 -2.07 -19.63
CA THR A 4 30.63 -2.46 -20.47
C THR A 4 30.23 -3.87 -20.05
N VAL A 5 29.34 -3.97 -19.09
CA VAL A 5 28.79 -5.25 -18.66
C VAL A 5 27.97 -5.83 -19.81
N ASP A 6 28.42 -6.97 -20.30
CA ASP A 6 27.77 -7.73 -21.36
C ASP A 6 26.53 -8.42 -20.77
N LEU A 7 25.39 -7.72 -20.88
CA LEU A 7 24.09 -8.21 -20.43
C LEU A 7 23.51 -9.29 -21.36
N ASP A 8 24.04 -9.45 -22.58
CA ASP A 8 23.51 -10.37 -23.57
C ASP A 8 24.15 -11.77 -23.45
N HIS A 9 25.45 -11.89 -23.19
CA HIS A 9 26.10 -13.20 -23.28
C HIS A 9 26.26 -13.92 -21.93
N ARG A 10 26.56 -13.20 -20.83
CA ARG A 10 26.71 -13.79 -19.47
C ARG A 10 26.30 -12.82 -18.36
N PRO A 11 25.02 -12.45 -18.24
CA PRO A 11 24.56 -11.60 -17.16
C PRO A 11 24.82 -12.26 -15.78
N PRO A 12 25.30 -11.50 -14.79
CA PRO A 12 25.57 -12.03 -13.46
C PRO A 12 24.27 -12.38 -12.73
N ILE A 13 24.34 -13.28 -11.74
CA ILE A 13 23.16 -13.65 -10.92
C ILE A 13 22.55 -12.42 -10.22
N SER A 14 23.38 -11.46 -9.82
CA SER A 14 22.94 -10.18 -9.24
C SER A 14 22.02 -9.39 -10.17
N PHE A 15 22.20 -9.48 -11.49
CA PHE A 15 21.31 -8.84 -12.46
C PHE A 15 19.92 -9.50 -12.45
N TYR A 16 19.84 -10.84 -12.49
CA TYR A 16 18.55 -11.53 -12.42
C TYR A 16 17.82 -11.28 -11.09
N LEU A 17 18.55 -11.32 -9.97
CA LEU A 17 18.01 -10.99 -8.65
C LEU A 17 17.53 -9.54 -8.57
N SER A 18 18.27 -8.59 -9.16
CA SER A 18 17.86 -7.20 -9.27
C SER A 18 16.52 -7.08 -9.99
N VAL A 19 16.40 -7.70 -11.17
CA VAL A 19 15.15 -7.65 -11.97
C VAL A 19 13.99 -8.22 -11.16
N GLY A 20 14.16 -9.40 -10.56
CA GLY A 20 13.12 -10.03 -9.76
C GLY A 20 12.70 -9.22 -8.53
N LEU A 21 13.64 -8.57 -7.82
CA LEU A 21 13.34 -7.74 -6.66
C LEU A 21 12.68 -6.41 -7.03
N VAL A 22 13.08 -5.77 -8.12
CA VAL A 22 12.44 -4.53 -8.58
C VAL A 22 11.05 -4.82 -9.14
N ALA A 23 10.87 -5.89 -9.92
CA ALA A 23 9.56 -6.36 -10.35
C ALA A 23 8.67 -6.71 -9.14
N GLY A 24 9.25 -7.42 -8.18
CA GLY A 24 8.65 -7.70 -6.88
C GLY A 24 8.24 -6.45 -6.11
N SER A 25 9.06 -5.41 -6.11
CA SER A 25 8.74 -4.10 -5.53
C SER A 25 7.54 -3.44 -6.22
N ILE A 26 7.38 -3.60 -7.53
CA ILE A 26 6.24 -3.02 -8.26
C ILE A 26 4.94 -3.72 -7.84
N ILE A 27 4.93 -5.05 -7.76
CA ILE A 27 3.78 -5.81 -7.26
C ILE A 27 3.51 -5.53 -5.79
N ALA A 28 4.56 -5.46 -4.97
CA ALA A 28 4.47 -5.10 -3.56
C ALA A 28 3.84 -3.71 -3.36
N LEU A 29 4.24 -2.74 -4.18
CA LEU A 29 3.67 -1.40 -4.18
C LEU A 29 2.19 -1.42 -4.57
N GLN A 30 1.85 -2.17 -5.62
CA GLN A 30 0.46 -2.34 -6.05
C GLN A 30 -0.42 -2.89 -4.92
N ILE A 31 -0.01 -3.98 -4.28
CA ILE A 31 -0.72 -4.58 -3.15
C ILE A 31 -0.79 -3.60 -1.96
N GLY A 32 0.31 -2.89 -1.67
CA GLY A 32 0.37 -1.89 -0.61
C GLY A 32 -0.63 -0.74 -0.81
N ILE A 33 -0.67 -0.17 -2.02
CA ILE A 33 -1.63 0.90 -2.37
C ILE A 33 -3.07 0.38 -2.30
N MET A 34 -3.34 -0.83 -2.82
CA MET A 34 -4.67 -1.46 -2.68
C MET A 34 -5.08 -1.58 -1.22
N ARG A 35 -4.14 -1.91 -0.33
CA ARG A 35 -4.40 -2.01 1.11
C ARG A 35 -4.72 -0.67 1.75
N VAL A 36 -3.92 0.35 1.43
CA VAL A 36 -4.15 1.74 1.86
C VAL A 36 -5.55 2.20 1.44
N PHE A 37 -5.96 1.93 0.19
CA PHE A 37 -7.31 2.26 -0.27
C PHE A 37 -8.40 1.45 0.42
N SER A 38 -8.20 0.16 0.69
CA SER A 38 -9.18 -0.68 1.38
C SER A 38 -9.52 -0.14 2.78
N VAL A 39 -8.49 0.30 3.51
CA VAL A 39 -8.63 0.79 4.89
C VAL A 39 -9.06 2.26 4.93
N GLY A 40 -8.52 3.10 4.05
CA GLY A 40 -8.80 4.54 4.03
C GLY A 40 -10.10 4.91 3.32
N SER A 41 -10.32 4.30 2.15
CA SER A 41 -11.50 4.43 1.30
C SER A 41 -12.13 3.05 1.15
N TRP A 42 -12.54 2.61 -0.04
CA TRP A 42 -13.19 1.30 -0.21
C TRP A 42 -12.34 0.32 -1.01
N ALA A 43 -12.50 -0.98 -0.73
CA ALA A 43 -11.80 -2.06 -1.44
C ALA A 43 -12.04 -2.07 -2.96
N HIS A 44 -13.15 -1.48 -3.42
CA HIS A 44 -13.48 -1.36 -4.84
C HIS A 44 -12.44 -0.60 -5.67
N PHE A 45 -11.62 0.25 -5.05
CA PHE A 45 -10.52 0.93 -5.73
C PHE A 45 -9.35 -0.02 -6.06
N GLY A 46 -9.37 -1.26 -5.60
CA GLY A 46 -8.32 -2.23 -5.91
C GLY A 46 -8.15 -2.48 -7.42
N SER A 47 -9.26 -2.65 -8.16
CA SER A 47 -9.22 -2.84 -9.62
C SER A 47 -8.69 -1.61 -10.37
N LEU A 48 -8.90 -0.43 -9.79
CA LEU A 48 -8.37 0.82 -10.32
C LEU A 48 -6.85 0.89 -10.19
N VAL A 49 -6.30 0.49 -9.04
CA VAL A 49 -4.84 0.44 -8.83
C VAL A 49 -4.20 -0.53 -9.83
N VAL A 50 -4.82 -1.70 -10.06
CA VAL A 50 -4.37 -2.66 -11.08
C VAL A 50 -4.35 -2.02 -12.47
N SER A 51 -5.44 -1.34 -12.83
CA SER A 51 -5.55 -0.64 -14.11
C SER A 51 -4.49 0.45 -14.28
N LEU A 52 -4.19 1.22 -13.23
CA LEU A 52 -3.13 2.25 -13.25
C LEU A 52 -1.75 1.64 -13.45
N ALA A 53 -1.45 0.53 -12.77
CA ALA A 53 -0.20 -0.19 -12.97
C ALA A 53 -0.06 -0.64 -14.42
N MET A 54 -1.08 -1.33 -14.96
CA MET A 54 -1.08 -1.78 -16.36
C MET A 54 -0.99 -0.60 -17.35
N PHE A 55 -1.67 0.51 -17.08
CA PHE A 55 -1.57 1.73 -17.88
C PHE A 55 -0.16 2.32 -17.86
N GLY A 56 0.54 2.28 -16.72
CA GLY A 56 1.95 2.68 -16.60
C GLY A 56 2.87 1.88 -17.50
N PHE A 57 2.73 0.56 -17.49
CA PHE A 57 3.47 -0.32 -18.40
C PHE A 57 3.10 -0.09 -19.87
N GLY A 58 1.81 0.08 -20.18
CA GLY A 58 1.33 0.35 -21.54
C GLY A 58 1.86 1.67 -22.10
N LEU A 59 1.74 2.75 -21.34
CA LEU A 59 2.23 4.07 -21.75
C LEU A 59 3.74 4.06 -21.94
N THR A 60 4.48 3.50 -20.98
CA THR A 60 5.94 3.41 -21.08
C THR A 60 6.36 2.63 -22.32
N SER A 61 5.73 1.48 -22.58
CA SER A 61 6.02 0.66 -23.75
C SER A 61 5.72 1.40 -25.07
N ALA A 62 4.61 2.13 -25.14
CA ALA A 62 4.26 2.94 -26.31
C ALA A 62 5.29 4.06 -26.56
N VAL A 63 5.68 4.80 -25.52
CA VAL A 63 6.71 5.84 -25.59
C VAL A 63 8.05 5.26 -26.00
N MET A 64 8.43 4.10 -25.46
CA MET A 64 9.67 3.41 -25.83
C MET A 64 9.64 2.88 -27.27
N CYS A 65 8.48 2.47 -27.79
CA CYS A 65 8.34 2.05 -29.17
C CYS A 65 8.59 3.22 -30.15
N VAL A 66 8.03 4.40 -29.85
CA VAL A 66 8.24 5.61 -30.66
C VAL A 66 9.68 6.13 -30.52
N GLY A 67 10.22 6.14 -29.31
CA GLY A 67 11.56 6.65 -28.99
C GLY A 67 12.67 5.60 -29.01
N LYS A 68 12.49 4.47 -29.69
CA LYS A 68 13.36 3.27 -29.56
C LYS A 68 14.86 3.58 -29.68
N SER A 69 15.24 4.37 -30.68
CA SER A 69 16.64 4.74 -30.92
C SER A 69 17.27 5.55 -29.78
N TRP A 70 16.48 6.39 -29.10
CA TRP A 70 16.93 7.16 -27.95
C TRP A 70 17.15 6.25 -26.73
N PHE A 71 16.19 5.37 -26.44
CA PHE A 71 16.29 4.42 -25.33
C PHE A 71 17.40 3.39 -25.54
N GLU A 72 17.63 2.92 -26.77
CA GLU A 72 18.72 1.99 -27.06
C GLU A 72 20.11 2.63 -26.84
N ARG A 73 20.24 3.94 -27.07
CA ARG A 73 21.48 4.71 -26.85
C ARG A 73 21.68 5.12 -25.39
N HIS A 74 20.63 5.55 -24.70
CA HIS A 74 20.69 6.12 -23.35
C HIS A 74 20.17 5.18 -22.24
N TRP A 75 20.10 3.87 -22.52
CA TRP A 75 19.52 2.87 -21.61
C TRP A 75 20.10 2.91 -20.19
N GLN A 76 21.42 3.11 -20.03
CA GLN A 76 22.05 3.18 -18.71
C GLN A 76 21.57 4.37 -17.90
N GLY A 77 21.46 5.54 -18.54
CA GLY A 77 20.95 6.76 -17.92
C GLY A 77 19.46 6.63 -17.58
N ALA A 78 18.66 6.07 -18.50
CA ALA A 78 17.24 5.82 -18.28
C ALA A 78 17.00 4.87 -17.10
N ILE A 79 17.73 3.75 -17.02
CA ILE A 79 17.64 2.82 -15.88
C ILE A 79 18.09 3.47 -14.58
N LYS A 80 19.24 4.16 -14.57
CA LYS A 80 19.74 4.84 -13.37
C LYS A 80 18.75 5.88 -12.86
N GLY A 81 18.18 6.69 -13.76
CA GLY A 81 17.15 7.66 -13.43
C GLY A 81 15.86 7.01 -12.92
N ALA A 82 15.38 5.96 -13.60
CA ALA A 82 14.19 5.22 -13.21
C ALA A 82 14.34 4.58 -11.82
N LEU A 83 15.46 3.90 -11.55
CA LEU A 83 15.73 3.31 -10.25
C LEU A 83 15.80 4.39 -9.17
N LEU A 84 16.58 5.46 -9.35
CA LEU A 84 16.73 6.51 -8.35
C LEU A 84 15.43 7.29 -8.10
N ALA A 85 14.54 7.38 -9.10
CA ALA A 85 13.25 8.02 -8.96
C ALA A 85 12.19 7.12 -8.30
N PHE A 86 12.24 5.80 -8.53
CA PHE A 86 11.18 4.89 -8.12
C PHE A 86 10.93 4.90 -6.60
N GLY A 87 11.97 4.75 -5.78
CA GLY A 87 11.88 4.82 -4.32
C GLY A 87 11.24 6.12 -3.78
N PRO A 88 11.80 7.30 -4.11
CA PRO A 88 11.22 8.58 -3.73
C PRO A 88 9.80 8.80 -4.21
N LEU A 89 9.49 8.43 -5.46
CA LEU A 89 8.14 8.55 -6.01
C LEU A 89 7.15 7.70 -5.22
N MET A 90 7.52 6.48 -4.81
CA MET A 90 6.65 5.65 -3.96
C MET A 90 6.25 6.40 -2.67
N VAL A 91 7.22 6.95 -1.95
CA VAL A 91 6.97 7.62 -0.66
C VAL A 91 6.27 8.97 -0.84
N VAL A 92 6.84 9.84 -1.69
CA VAL A 92 6.34 11.22 -1.87
C VAL A 92 4.95 11.20 -2.48
N CYS A 93 4.70 10.39 -3.52
CA CYS A 93 3.38 10.34 -4.13
C CYS A 93 2.34 9.73 -3.20
N ASN A 94 2.70 8.72 -2.39
CA ASN A 94 1.79 8.16 -1.40
C ASN A 94 1.42 9.22 -0.34
N LEU A 95 2.40 9.88 0.27
CA LEU A 95 2.15 10.92 1.28
C LEU A 95 1.40 12.13 0.72
N ALA A 96 1.68 12.52 -0.53
CA ALA A 96 0.94 13.57 -1.22
C ALA A 96 -0.51 13.15 -1.47
N ALA A 97 -0.75 11.89 -1.88
CA ALA A 97 -2.08 11.38 -2.13
C ALA A 97 -2.94 11.34 -0.85
N GLN A 98 -2.34 11.03 0.31
CA GLN A 98 -3.04 11.08 1.60
C GLN A 98 -3.48 12.50 2.00
N GLN A 99 -2.92 13.55 1.40
CA GLN A 99 -3.32 14.94 1.64
C GLN A 99 -4.41 15.42 0.68
N VAL A 100 -4.78 14.61 -0.32
CA VAL A 100 -5.83 14.96 -1.27
C VAL A 100 -7.14 14.33 -0.76
N PRO A 101 -8.03 15.09 -0.07
CA PRO A 101 -9.24 14.55 0.53
C PRO A 101 -10.25 14.17 -0.54
N PHE A 102 -10.13 12.95 -1.03
CA PHE A 102 -11.04 12.36 -2.00
C PHE A 102 -12.14 11.58 -1.29
N ASN A 103 -13.39 11.84 -1.69
CA ASN A 103 -14.54 11.10 -1.21
C ASN A 103 -15.44 10.68 -2.37
N ALA A 104 -15.56 9.36 -2.55
CA ALA A 104 -16.33 8.76 -3.63
C ALA A 104 -17.83 9.10 -3.58
N ILE A 105 -18.40 9.30 -2.39
CA ILE A 105 -19.82 9.60 -2.20
C ILE A 105 -20.20 10.92 -2.89
N PHE A 106 -19.30 11.90 -2.86
CA PHE A 106 -19.53 13.22 -3.43
C PHE A 106 -19.10 13.35 -4.90
N LEU A 107 -18.67 12.27 -5.55
CA LEU A 107 -18.13 12.33 -6.91
C LEU A 107 -19.12 12.88 -7.94
N VAL A 108 -20.42 12.60 -7.74
CA VAL A 108 -21.49 13.07 -8.64
C VAL A 108 -21.88 14.51 -8.33
N SER A 109 -21.91 14.88 -7.04
CA SER A 109 -22.43 16.18 -6.58
C SER A 109 -21.39 17.29 -6.56
N ASP A 110 -20.12 16.98 -6.32
CA ASP A 110 -19.03 17.96 -6.20
C ASP A 110 -18.03 17.80 -7.37
N PRO A 111 -17.99 18.73 -8.34
CA PRO A 111 -17.04 18.71 -9.44
C PRO A 111 -15.57 18.70 -9.00
N MET A 112 -15.25 19.26 -7.82
CA MET A 112 -13.88 19.27 -7.29
C MET A 112 -13.39 17.85 -6.99
N GLN A 113 -14.27 16.92 -6.61
CA GLN A 113 -13.91 15.52 -6.34
C GLN A 113 -13.36 14.82 -7.58
N LYS A 114 -13.81 15.21 -8.79
CA LYS A 114 -13.27 14.67 -10.05
C LYS A 114 -11.81 15.06 -10.25
N TRP A 115 -11.47 16.32 -9.94
CA TRP A 115 -10.09 16.79 -9.98
C TRP A 115 -9.22 16.13 -8.90
N ARG A 116 -9.76 15.93 -7.69
CA ARG A 116 -9.07 15.20 -6.61
C ARG A 116 -8.84 13.73 -6.96
N LEU A 117 -9.80 13.09 -7.62
CA LEU A 117 -9.66 11.73 -8.14
C LEU A 117 -8.55 11.66 -9.20
N PHE A 118 -8.58 12.59 -10.17
CA PHE A 118 -7.54 12.70 -11.19
C PHE A 118 -6.15 12.93 -10.57
N ALA A 119 -6.03 13.83 -9.59
CA ALA A 119 -4.78 14.07 -8.88
C ALA A 119 -4.27 12.80 -8.19
N ASN A 120 -5.14 12.06 -7.49
CA ASN A 120 -4.79 10.76 -6.91
C ASN A 120 -4.33 9.75 -7.97
N PHE A 121 -4.98 9.70 -9.14
CA PHE A 121 -4.55 8.81 -10.22
C PHE A 121 -3.15 9.17 -10.70
N VAL A 122 -2.88 10.45 -10.95
CA VAL A 122 -1.56 10.91 -11.38
C VAL A 122 -0.50 10.57 -10.33
N LEU A 123 -0.78 10.85 -9.05
CA LEU A 123 0.15 10.57 -7.95
C LEU A 123 0.50 9.08 -7.87
N TYR A 124 -0.50 8.20 -7.81
CA TYR A 124 -0.24 6.75 -7.74
C TYR A 124 0.30 6.16 -9.04
N PHE A 125 0.08 6.81 -10.18
CA PHE A 125 0.60 6.39 -11.48
C PHE A 125 2.12 6.60 -11.64
N LEU A 126 2.65 7.72 -11.14
CA LEU A 126 4.07 8.08 -11.29
C LEU A 126 5.08 7.01 -10.84
N PRO A 127 4.95 6.37 -9.66
CA PRO A 127 5.89 5.32 -9.28
C PRO A 127 5.81 4.10 -10.20
N PHE A 128 4.62 3.73 -10.70
CA PHE A 128 4.50 2.64 -11.68
C PHE A 128 5.18 2.99 -13.01
N LEU A 129 5.13 4.25 -13.43
CA LEU A 129 5.85 4.70 -14.63
C LEU A 129 7.37 4.52 -14.48
N ALA A 130 7.93 4.85 -13.30
CA ALA A 130 9.36 4.65 -13.03
C ALA A 130 9.74 3.16 -13.02
N GLY A 131 8.94 2.32 -12.35
CA GLY A 131 9.14 0.86 -12.36
C GLY A 131 9.02 0.24 -13.76
N ALA A 132 8.01 0.66 -14.52
CA ALA A 132 7.80 0.24 -15.91
C ALA A 132 8.95 0.67 -16.82
N LEU A 133 9.52 1.87 -16.63
CA LEU A 133 10.65 2.34 -17.40
C LEU A 133 11.91 1.52 -17.13
N TYR A 134 12.15 1.17 -15.87
CA TYR A 134 13.25 0.27 -15.51
C TYR A 134 13.12 -1.07 -16.24
N LEU A 135 12.00 -1.79 -16.05
CA LEU A 135 11.81 -3.11 -16.67
C LEU A 135 11.77 -3.03 -18.20
N GLY A 136 11.13 -2.00 -18.76
CA GLY A 136 11.09 -1.76 -20.20
C GLY A 136 12.48 -1.59 -20.80
N CYS A 137 13.36 -0.81 -20.17
CA CYS A 137 14.74 -0.66 -20.63
C CYS A 137 15.56 -1.95 -20.48
N VAL A 138 15.35 -2.71 -19.41
CA VAL A 138 15.98 -4.02 -19.22
C VAL A 138 15.57 -4.99 -20.33
N PHE A 139 14.28 -5.14 -20.60
CA PHE A 139 13.77 -6.02 -21.66
C PHE A 139 14.18 -5.56 -23.06
N LEU A 140 14.28 -4.25 -23.30
CA LEU A 140 14.76 -3.72 -24.58
C LEU A 140 16.22 -4.12 -24.85
N LYS A 141 17.04 -4.25 -23.81
CA LYS A 141 18.45 -4.65 -23.95
C LYS A 141 18.68 -6.15 -23.90
N ALA A 142 18.05 -6.88 -22.99
CA ALA A 142 18.23 -8.32 -22.83
C ALA A 142 17.46 -9.13 -23.89
N LYS A 143 17.75 -8.93 -25.18
CA LYS A 143 17.04 -9.59 -26.28
C LYS A 143 17.41 -11.07 -26.38
N GLU A 144 18.69 -11.41 -26.20
CA GLU A 144 19.17 -12.80 -26.31
C GLU A 144 18.83 -13.64 -25.06
N THR A 145 18.82 -13.01 -23.89
CA THR A 145 18.52 -13.67 -22.61
C THR A 145 17.10 -13.43 -22.10
N PHE A 146 16.20 -12.92 -22.95
CA PHE A 146 14.84 -12.52 -22.60
C PHE A 146 14.10 -13.54 -21.75
N ASN A 147 14.11 -14.82 -22.15
CA ASN A 147 13.41 -15.90 -21.44
C ASN A 147 13.84 -16.03 -19.97
N ARG A 148 15.13 -15.84 -19.67
CA ARG A 148 15.68 -15.93 -18.31
C ARG A 148 15.36 -14.69 -17.49
N VAL A 149 15.42 -13.51 -18.12
CA VAL A 149 15.07 -12.24 -17.46
C VAL A 149 13.58 -12.22 -17.13
N TYR A 150 12.75 -12.66 -18.07
CA TYR A 150 11.30 -12.79 -17.89
C TYR A 150 10.95 -13.82 -16.81
N PHE A 151 11.69 -14.93 -16.75
CA PHE A 151 11.55 -15.89 -15.65
C PHE A 151 11.89 -15.24 -14.28
N ALA A 152 12.98 -14.48 -14.20
CA ALA A 152 13.36 -13.79 -12.97
C ALA A 152 12.33 -12.72 -12.56
N ASP A 153 11.76 -11.98 -13.52
CA ASP A 153 10.68 -11.03 -13.33
C ASP A 153 9.42 -11.69 -12.74
N LEU A 154 8.95 -12.78 -13.35
CA LEU A 154 7.76 -13.52 -12.89
C LEU A 154 7.96 -14.15 -11.51
N VAL A 155 9.07 -14.86 -11.31
CA VAL A 155 9.37 -15.53 -10.03
C VAL A 155 9.59 -14.50 -8.92
N GLY A 156 10.32 -13.42 -9.21
CA GLY A 156 10.54 -12.33 -8.28
C GLY A 156 9.24 -11.64 -7.89
N SER A 157 8.39 -11.33 -8.86
CA SER A 157 7.06 -10.77 -8.66
C SER A 157 6.18 -11.65 -7.76
N GLY A 158 6.14 -12.96 -8.03
CA GLY A 158 5.37 -13.91 -7.23
C GLY A 158 5.87 -14.04 -5.80
N LEU A 159 7.18 -14.27 -5.61
CA LEU A 159 7.79 -14.43 -4.28
C LEU A 159 7.71 -13.15 -3.45
N CYS A 160 7.95 -11.99 -4.06
CA CYS A 160 7.85 -10.72 -3.36
C CYS A 160 6.39 -10.37 -3.04
N GLY A 161 5.44 -10.70 -3.93
CA GLY A 161 4.01 -10.58 -3.64
C GLY A 161 3.61 -11.39 -2.39
N LEU A 162 4.08 -12.64 -2.28
CA LEU A 162 3.88 -13.45 -1.07
C LEU A 162 4.55 -12.82 0.16
N SER A 163 5.76 -12.27 0.01
CA SER A 163 6.46 -11.59 1.11
C SER A 163 5.69 -10.39 1.66
N VAL A 164 4.93 -9.67 0.81
CA VAL A 164 4.08 -8.56 1.25
C VAL A 164 2.91 -9.04 2.11
N LEU A 165 2.33 -10.20 1.79
CA LEU A 165 1.29 -10.80 2.63
C LEU A 165 1.81 -11.15 4.02
N LEU A 166 3.08 -11.58 4.12
CA LEU A 166 3.75 -11.80 5.40
C LEU A 166 4.02 -10.48 6.12
N ALA A 167 4.45 -9.45 5.39
CA ALA A 167 4.68 -8.12 5.94
C ALA A 167 3.40 -7.51 6.55
N MET A 168 2.22 -7.82 6.01
CA MET A 168 0.92 -7.37 6.55
C MET A 168 0.58 -7.91 7.95
N TYR A 169 1.26 -8.97 8.44
CA TYR A 169 1.11 -9.41 9.83
C TYR A 169 1.94 -8.57 10.81
N VAL A 170 3.00 -7.93 10.33
CA VAL A 170 3.96 -7.20 11.17
C VAL A 170 3.73 -5.70 11.08
N TRP A 171 3.47 -5.19 9.88
CA TRP A 171 3.28 -3.78 9.62
C TRP A 171 1.81 -3.42 9.49
N ARG A 172 1.50 -2.25 10.02
CA ARG A 172 0.20 -1.63 9.84
C ARG A 172 0.07 -1.09 8.42
N PRO A 173 -1.17 -0.91 7.92
CA PRO A 173 -1.41 -0.41 6.56
C PRO A 173 -0.70 0.92 6.25
N ASP A 174 -0.49 1.79 7.24
CA ASP A 174 0.19 3.08 7.12
C ASP A 174 1.71 2.96 6.90
N ASP A 175 2.36 1.89 7.37
CA ASP A 175 3.81 1.66 7.19
C ASP A 175 4.11 0.57 6.16
N LEU A 176 3.09 -0.04 5.56
CA LEU A 176 3.23 -1.15 4.61
C LEU A 176 4.04 -0.78 3.36
N ILE A 177 4.13 0.51 3.01
CA ILE A 177 4.94 1.00 1.89
C ILE A 177 6.45 0.78 2.08
N MET A 178 6.89 0.45 3.30
CA MET A 178 8.29 0.06 3.54
C MET A 178 8.66 -1.27 2.86
N ALA A 179 7.69 -2.18 2.64
CA ALA A 179 7.96 -3.47 1.98
C ALA A 179 8.49 -3.30 0.55
N PRO A 180 7.77 -2.62 -0.35
CA PRO A 180 8.29 -2.33 -1.67
C PRO A 180 9.57 -1.49 -1.61
N LEU A 181 9.69 -0.54 -0.69
CA LEU A 181 10.90 0.30 -0.58
C LEU A 181 12.16 -0.53 -0.27
N ILE A 182 12.07 -1.53 0.62
CA ILE A 182 13.20 -2.43 0.94
C ILE A 182 13.54 -3.32 -0.26
N LEU A 183 12.53 -3.85 -0.94
CA LEU A 183 12.73 -4.67 -2.14
C LEU A 183 13.39 -3.87 -3.27
N TRP A 184 12.94 -2.63 -3.47
CA TRP A 184 13.55 -1.70 -4.42
C TRP A 184 15.00 -1.38 -4.06
N LEU A 185 15.30 -1.08 -2.79
CA LEU A 185 16.67 -0.83 -2.34
C LEU A 185 17.57 -2.04 -2.62
N ALA A 186 17.14 -3.23 -2.21
CA ALA A 186 17.88 -4.46 -2.43
C ALA A 186 18.09 -4.73 -3.94
N GLY A 187 17.04 -4.59 -4.73
CA GLY A 187 17.09 -4.76 -6.18
C GLY A 187 18.03 -3.76 -6.84
N GLY A 188 17.93 -2.47 -6.53
CA GLY A 188 18.79 -1.46 -7.14
C GLY A 188 20.23 -1.47 -6.64
N VAL A 189 20.51 -1.89 -5.39
CA VAL A 189 21.89 -2.18 -4.95
C VAL A 189 22.49 -3.32 -5.77
N LEU A 190 21.73 -4.41 -5.97
CA LEU A 190 22.18 -5.52 -6.82
C LEU A 190 22.36 -5.11 -8.28
N TRP A 191 21.53 -4.20 -8.79
CA TRP A 191 21.70 -3.60 -10.11
C TRP A 191 23.05 -2.88 -10.24
N PHE A 192 23.31 -1.92 -9.34
CA PHE A 192 24.53 -1.13 -9.39
C PHE A 192 25.78 -1.98 -9.10
N ALA A 193 25.64 -3.04 -8.30
CA ALA A 193 26.69 -4.05 -8.11
C ALA A 193 26.93 -4.85 -9.41
N ALA A 194 25.87 -5.23 -10.14
CA ALA A 194 26.00 -5.95 -11.41
C ALA A 194 26.73 -5.15 -12.48
N ILE A 195 26.57 -3.82 -12.51
CA ILE A 195 27.27 -2.92 -13.45
C ILE A 195 28.55 -2.27 -12.88
N ALA A 196 28.97 -2.68 -11.68
CA ALA A 196 30.13 -2.15 -10.96
C ALA A 196 30.13 -0.61 -10.76
N ASP A 197 28.95 0.02 -10.67
CA ASP A 197 28.81 1.47 -10.41
C ASP A 197 28.69 1.76 -8.91
N ARG A 198 29.85 1.94 -8.25
CA ARG A 198 29.91 2.29 -6.81
C ARG A 198 29.18 3.60 -6.48
N GLY A 199 29.18 4.56 -7.41
CA GLY A 199 28.49 5.84 -7.23
C GLY A 199 26.97 5.66 -7.24
N GLY A 200 26.46 4.83 -8.15
CA GLY A 200 25.05 4.44 -8.18
C GLY A 200 24.61 3.70 -6.92
N MET A 201 25.45 2.81 -6.39
CA MET A 201 25.15 2.06 -5.15
C MET A 201 25.06 2.98 -3.92
N LEU A 202 25.97 3.95 -3.79
CA LEU A 202 25.88 4.97 -2.73
C LEU A 202 24.67 5.88 -2.93
N ALA A 203 24.39 6.28 -4.17
CA ALA A 203 23.24 7.12 -4.49
C ALA A 203 21.93 6.43 -4.11
N ILE A 204 21.73 5.16 -4.46
CA ILE A 204 20.48 4.46 -4.12
C ILE A 204 20.34 4.24 -2.62
N ALA A 205 21.43 3.92 -1.92
CA ALA A 205 21.41 3.78 -0.46
C ALA A 205 21.05 5.13 0.20
N ALA A 206 21.68 6.22 -0.21
CA ALA A 206 21.37 7.56 0.30
C ALA A 206 19.92 7.95 0.02
N VAL A 207 19.44 7.72 -1.21
CA VAL A 207 18.05 7.99 -1.60
C VAL A 207 17.07 7.14 -0.80
N ALA A 208 17.40 5.87 -0.51
CA ALA A 208 16.56 5.00 0.31
C ALA A 208 16.49 5.48 1.76
N VAL A 209 17.62 5.88 2.35
CA VAL A 209 17.64 6.46 3.71
C VAL A 209 16.83 7.75 3.75
N LEU A 210 16.96 8.62 2.74
CA LEU A 210 16.17 9.83 2.63
C LEU A 210 14.67 9.52 2.48
N ALA A 211 14.30 8.58 1.62
CA ALA A 211 12.91 8.17 1.41
C ALA A 211 12.28 7.57 2.69
N ALA A 212 13.01 6.70 3.39
CA ALA A 212 12.57 6.17 4.68
C ALA A 212 12.46 7.28 5.75
N GLY A 213 13.44 8.19 5.81
CA GLY A 213 13.42 9.35 6.69
C GLY A 213 12.20 10.24 6.44
N VAL A 214 11.89 10.53 5.17
CA VAL A 214 10.69 11.27 4.78
C VAL A 214 9.42 10.55 5.24
N HIS A 215 9.32 9.23 5.04
CA HIS A 215 8.17 8.44 5.47
C HIS A 215 7.91 8.50 6.99
N PHE A 216 8.96 8.45 7.81
CA PHE A 216 8.81 8.46 9.27
C PHE A 216 8.72 9.86 9.87
N VAL A 217 9.47 10.84 9.35
CA VAL A 217 9.62 12.16 9.97
C VAL A 217 8.62 13.18 9.40
N ALA A 218 8.36 13.18 8.09
CA ALA A 218 7.53 14.20 7.47
C ALA A 218 6.09 14.22 8.01
N PRO A 219 5.41 13.07 8.26
CA PRO A 219 4.07 13.07 8.85
C PRO A 219 4.02 13.77 10.21
N SER A 220 4.99 13.51 11.09
CA SER A 220 5.07 14.16 12.41
C SER A 220 5.43 15.65 12.33
N LEU A 221 6.29 16.04 11.39
CA LEU A 221 6.76 17.42 11.27
C LEU A 221 5.74 18.34 10.61
N LEU A 222 5.03 17.84 9.59
CA LEU A 222 4.09 18.60 8.77
C LEU A 222 2.62 18.40 9.19
N GLY A 223 2.36 17.53 10.17
CA GLY A 223 1.00 17.22 10.62
C GLY A 223 0.17 16.48 9.56
N ILE A 224 0.81 15.72 8.68
CA ILE A 224 0.17 15.01 7.56
C ILE A 224 -0.25 13.61 8.01
N PRO A 225 -1.48 13.14 7.68
CA PRO A 225 -1.86 11.76 7.94
C PRO A 225 -1.09 10.78 7.03
N LYS A 226 -0.52 9.73 7.63
CA LYS A 226 0.04 8.59 6.86
C LYS A 226 -1.03 7.74 6.17
N LEU A 227 -2.24 7.74 6.73
CA LEU A 227 -3.40 7.05 6.20
C LEU A 227 -4.64 7.89 6.49
N ALA A 228 -5.19 8.52 5.47
CA ALA A 228 -6.44 9.27 5.57
C ALA A 228 -7.62 8.30 5.48
N VAL A 229 -8.32 8.12 6.61
CA VAL A 229 -9.56 7.35 6.66
C VAL A 229 -10.73 8.29 6.40
N SER A 230 -11.58 7.93 5.44
CA SER A 230 -12.80 8.68 5.11
C SER A 230 -13.69 8.83 6.34
N ASP A 231 -14.27 10.03 6.52
CA ASP A 231 -15.22 10.32 7.60
C ASP A 231 -16.50 9.46 7.54
N TYR A 232 -16.76 8.83 6.39
CA TYR A 232 -17.92 7.97 6.15
C TYR A 232 -17.64 6.50 6.45
N LYS A 233 -16.41 6.15 6.83
CA LYS A 233 -16.10 4.81 7.33
C LYS A 233 -16.64 4.64 8.74
N GLY A 234 -17.15 3.45 9.03
CA GLY A 234 -17.71 3.11 10.34
C GLY A 234 -16.77 3.46 11.50
N VAL A 235 -15.46 3.20 11.35
CA VAL A 235 -14.48 3.49 12.40
C VAL A 235 -14.30 4.98 12.68
N ALA A 236 -14.52 5.84 11.68
CA ALA A 236 -14.36 7.29 11.84
C ALA A 236 -15.40 7.86 12.82
N TYR A 237 -16.61 7.29 12.84
CA TYR A 237 -17.63 7.62 13.84
C TYR A 237 -17.22 7.18 15.24
N ALA A 238 -16.70 5.95 15.40
CA ALA A 238 -16.25 5.47 16.70
C ALA A 238 -15.11 6.30 17.30
N ARG A 239 -14.15 6.73 16.46
CA ARG A 239 -13.03 7.60 16.88
C ARG A 239 -13.48 9.01 17.31
N LYS A 240 -14.70 9.41 16.97
CA LYS A 240 -15.30 10.70 17.37
C LYS A 240 -16.12 10.61 18.67
N PHE A 241 -16.39 9.42 19.21
CA PHE A 241 -17.07 9.32 20.51
C PHE A 241 -16.16 9.85 21.62
N PRO A 242 -16.68 10.61 22.60
CA PRO A 242 -15.88 11.29 23.61
C PRO A 242 -15.14 10.32 24.55
N ASP A 243 -15.68 9.12 24.76
CA ASP A 243 -15.14 8.09 25.63
C ASP A 243 -14.56 6.89 24.86
N ASN A 244 -14.28 7.06 23.56
CA ASN A 244 -13.78 5.97 22.74
C ASN A 244 -12.45 5.43 23.26
N LYS A 245 -12.35 4.10 23.35
CA LYS A 245 -11.12 3.39 23.69
C LYS A 245 -10.90 2.25 22.73
N ARG A 246 -9.78 2.29 21.99
CA ARG A 246 -9.34 1.14 21.18
C ARG A 246 -8.78 0.07 22.11
N THR A 247 -9.50 -1.04 22.24
CA THR A 247 -9.19 -2.15 23.15
C THR A 247 -8.37 -3.24 22.49
N TYR A 248 -8.51 -3.39 21.17
CA TYR A 248 -7.77 -4.37 20.40
C TYR A 248 -7.46 -3.83 19.01
N GLU A 249 -6.29 -4.20 18.51
CA GLU A 249 -5.81 -3.86 17.19
C GLU A 249 -4.97 -5.01 16.65
N ARG A 250 -5.25 -5.47 15.43
CA ARG A 250 -4.44 -6.48 14.76
C ARG A 250 -4.38 -6.25 13.26
N ALA A 251 -3.17 -6.13 12.74
CA ALA A 251 -2.92 -6.13 11.31
C ALA A 251 -2.74 -7.56 10.79
N SER A 252 -3.39 -7.87 9.67
CA SER A 252 -3.25 -9.13 8.96
C SER A 252 -3.59 -8.94 7.46
N PRO A 253 -3.18 -9.87 6.59
CA PRO A 253 -3.60 -9.86 5.19
C PRO A 253 -5.11 -10.07 5.01
N PHE A 254 -5.81 -10.62 6.00
CA PHE A 254 -7.27 -10.82 5.96
C PHE A 254 -8.07 -9.59 6.36
N GLY A 255 -7.42 -8.59 6.97
CA GLY A 255 -8.12 -7.43 7.51
C GLY A 255 -7.31 -6.72 8.59
N TYR A 256 -7.57 -5.43 8.73
CA TYR A 256 -7.06 -4.58 9.79
C TYR A 256 -8.18 -4.47 10.80
N LEU A 257 -8.04 -5.26 11.86
CA LEU A 257 -9.03 -5.44 12.90
C LEU A 257 -8.82 -4.36 13.96
N GLU A 258 -9.86 -3.58 14.22
CA GLU A 258 -9.90 -2.64 15.34
C GLU A 258 -11.15 -2.90 16.18
N VAL A 259 -11.00 -2.93 17.50
CA VAL A 259 -12.14 -3.06 18.43
C VAL A 259 -12.19 -1.85 19.34
N TYR A 260 -13.31 -1.14 19.31
CA TYR A 260 -13.54 0.02 20.15
C TYR A 260 -14.57 -0.29 21.23
N SER A 261 -14.31 0.22 22.44
CA SER A 261 -15.27 0.32 23.54
C SER A 261 -15.67 1.78 23.70
N SER A 262 -16.97 2.02 23.86
CA SER A 262 -17.57 3.33 24.14
C SER A 262 -18.98 3.10 24.68
N SER A 263 -19.47 4.01 25.52
CA SER A 263 -20.84 4.01 26.01
C SER A 263 -21.87 4.29 24.93
N TYR A 264 -21.46 4.82 23.78
CA TYR A 264 -22.34 5.10 22.64
C TYR A 264 -22.62 3.86 21.78
N LEU A 265 -21.93 2.75 22.03
CA LEU A 265 -22.10 1.50 21.30
C LEU A 265 -23.23 0.67 21.91
N HIS A 266 -24.39 0.71 21.26
CA HIS A 266 -25.55 -0.11 21.59
C HIS A 266 -25.86 -1.04 20.41
N PHE A 267 -25.71 -2.35 20.62
CA PHE A 267 -25.88 -3.36 19.58
C PHE A 267 -26.80 -4.49 20.05
N ALA A 268 -28.03 -4.12 20.40
CA ALA A 268 -29.06 -5.04 20.87
C ALA A 268 -30.28 -5.12 19.92
N PRO A 269 -30.09 -5.37 18.61
CA PRO A 269 -31.22 -5.49 17.70
C PRO A 269 -32.09 -6.68 18.11
N GLY A 270 -33.38 -6.44 18.35
CA GLY A 270 -34.32 -7.48 18.78
C GLY A 270 -34.31 -7.79 20.28
N LEU A 271 -33.67 -6.97 21.12
CA LEU A 271 -33.79 -7.08 22.57
C LEU A 271 -35.26 -6.98 22.99
N SER A 272 -35.74 -7.98 23.74
CA SER A 272 -37.10 -7.98 24.25
C SER A 272 -37.32 -6.88 25.29
N ASP A 273 -38.42 -6.14 25.20
CA ASP A 273 -38.83 -5.16 26.21
C ASP A 273 -39.00 -5.79 27.61
N ASN A 274 -39.27 -7.10 27.68
CA ASN A 274 -39.33 -7.84 28.94
C ASN A 274 -38.01 -7.81 29.72
N ALA A 275 -36.87 -7.54 29.06
CA ALA A 275 -35.59 -7.35 29.73
C ALA A 275 -35.64 -6.20 30.74
N ALA A 276 -36.33 -5.09 30.40
CA ALA A 276 -36.43 -3.92 31.27
C ALA A 276 -37.26 -4.18 32.54
N PHE A 277 -38.20 -5.13 32.49
CA PHE A 277 -39.08 -5.45 33.61
C PHE A 277 -38.54 -6.58 34.49
N ASN A 278 -37.78 -7.52 33.91
CA ASN A 278 -37.38 -8.75 34.58
C ASN A 278 -35.90 -8.76 35.01
N LEU A 279 -35.05 -7.89 34.45
CA LEU A 279 -33.66 -7.78 34.87
C LEU A 279 -33.53 -6.80 36.04
N PRO A 280 -32.83 -7.16 37.12
CA PRO A 280 -32.57 -6.26 38.23
C PRO A 280 -31.69 -5.07 37.83
N LYS A 281 -30.84 -5.25 36.81
CA LYS A 281 -29.95 -4.22 36.28
C LYS A 281 -29.64 -4.49 34.81
N MET A 282 -29.68 -3.45 33.99
CA MET A 282 -29.23 -3.53 32.60
C MET A 282 -27.69 -3.44 32.54
N PRO A 283 -27.04 -4.28 31.72
CA PRO A 283 -25.59 -4.21 31.57
C PRO A 283 -25.16 -2.87 30.95
N ALA A 284 -24.21 -2.19 31.59
CA ALA A 284 -23.64 -0.94 31.06
C ALA A 284 -22.48 -1.27 30.11
N ASN A 285 -22.44 -0.64 28.93
CA ASN A 285 -21.37 -0.80 27.94
C ASN A 285 -21.13 -2.27 27.53
N ALA A 286 -22.21 -3.04 27.39
CA ALA A 286 -22.20 -4.47 27.06
C ALA A 286 -21.54 -4.78 25.72
N TYR A 287 -21.46 -3.81 24.82
CA TYR A 287 -21.03 -4.00 23.45
C TYR A 287 -19.67 -3.39 23.15
N LEU A 288 -18.99 -4.01 22.20
CA LEU A 288 -17.79 -3.55 21.53
C LEU A 288 -18.14 -3.38 20.05
N GLY A 289 -17.52 -2.38 19.42
CA GLY A 289 -17.61 -2.15 17.98
C GLY A 289 -16.39 -2.79 17.33
N LEU A 290 -16.61 -3.89 16.61
CA LEU A 290 -15.59 -4.52 15.77
C LEU A 290 -15.60 -3.86 14.39
N TYR A 291 -14.42 -3.48 13.93
CA TYR A 291 -14.19 -2.91 12.61
C TYR A 291 -13.14 -3.73 11.87
N ILE A 292 -13.39 -3.99 10.59
CA ILE A 292 -12.47 -4.67 9.69
C ILE A 292 -12.21 -3.73 8.51
N ASP A 293 -10.96 -3.33 8.30
CA ASP A 293 -10.59 -2.36 7.25
C ASP A 293 -11.39 -1.05 7.34
N SER A 294 -11.57 -0.58 8.57
CA SER A 294 -12.37 0.60 8.90
C SER A 294 -13.88 0.46 8.62
N GLU A 295 -14.36 -0.68 8.11
CA GLU A 295 -15.77 -1.00 7.90
C GLU A 295 -16.42 -1.56 9.17
N GLY A 296 -17.74 -1.36 9.29
CA GLY A 296 -18.53 -1.75 10.46
C GLY A 296 -19.44 -0.59 10.90
N PRO A 297 -19.87 -0.54 12.18
CA PRO A 297 -19.55 -1.51 13.24
C PRO A 297 -20.23 -2.86 13.06
N SER A 298 -19.51 -3.93 13.38
CA SER A 298 -20.11 -5.22 13.77
C SER A 298 -20.15 -5.27 15.31
N GLY A 299 -21.33 -5.48 15.88
CA GLY A 299 -21.50 -5.52 17.33
C GLY A 299 -20.96 -6.83 17.91
N VAL A 300 -20.05 -6.72 18.88
CA VAL A 300 -19.55 -7.87 19.67
C VAL A 300 -19.96 -7.66 21.12
N ILE A 301 -20.65 -8.63 21.71
CA ILE A 301 -21.00 -8.55 23.13
C ILE A 301 -19.78 -8.94 23.99
N LYS A 302 -19.56 -8.18 25.07
CA LYS A 302 -18.52 -8.49 26.05
C LYS A 302 -18.89 -9.72 26.84
N ASP A 303 -17.88 -10.35 27.42
CA ASP A 303 -18.09 -11.31 28.48
C ASP A 303 -18.65 -10.56 29.71
N LEU A 304 -19.95 -10.74 29.96
CA LEU A 304 -20.66 -10.03 31.01
C LEU A 304 -20.43 -10.72 32.37
N PRO A 305 -20.35 -9.95 33.47
CA PRO A 305 -20.36 -10.50 34.82
C PRO A 305 -21.51 -11.47 35.04
N ALA A 306 -21.32 -12.47 35.90
CA ALA A 306 -22.31 -13.54 36.14
C ALA A 306 -23.71 -13.00 36.51
N ASP A 307 -23.77 -11.89 37.24
CA ASP A 307 -25.00 -11.20 37.64
C ASP A 307 -25.73 -10.46 36.49
N GLU A 308 -25.05 -10.20 35.38
CA GLU A 308 -25.60 -9.53 34.18
C GLU A 308 -25.88 -10.51 33.02
N THR A 309 -25.43 -11.78 33.11
CA THR A 309 -25.63 -12.81 32.06
C THR A 309 -27.08 -13.15 31.76
N ALA A 310 -28.01 -12.89 32.69
CA ALA A 310 -29.45 -13.09 32.45
C ALA A 310 -29.95 -12.25 31.26
N TYR A 311 -29.26 -11.16 30.93
CA TYR A 311 -29.51 -10.32 29.76
C TYR A 311 -29.53 -11.12 28.44
N PHE A 312 -28.67 -12.13 28.29
CA PHE A 312 -28.59 -12.93 27.06
C PHE A 312 -29.89 -13.66 26.72
N LYS A 313 -30.73 -13.98 27.72
CA LYS A 313 -32.01 -14.68 27.50
C LYS A 313 -33.05 -13.80 26.79
N TYR A 314 -32.83 -12.49 26.74
CA TYR A 314 -33.74 -11.52 26.15
C TYR A 314 -33.25 -11.02 24.78
N LEU A 315 -32.08 -11.48 24.33
CA LEU A 315 -31.62 -11.29 22.96
C LEU A 315 -32.23 -12.38 22.06
N PRO A 316 -32.43 -12.09 20.76
CA PRO A 316 -33.01 -13.03 19.81
C PRO A 316 -32.12 -14.24 19.51
#